data_AF-D3BJ27-F1
#
_entry.id   AF-D3BJ27-F1
#
_cell.length_a   1.000
_cell.length_b   1.000
_cell.length_c   1.000
_cell.angle_alpha   90.00
_cell.angle_beta   90.00
_cell.angle_gamma   90.00
#
_symmetry.space_group_name_H-M   'P 1'
#
loop_
_entity.id
_entity.type
_entity.pdbx_description
1 polymer ?
#
loop_
_entity_poly.entity_id
_entity_poly.type
_entity_poly.pdbx_seq_one_letter_code
_entity_poly.pdbx_strand_id
1 'polypeptide(L)'
;MSIITNKNPLSSSINEKIVLKGDGLAGFDSNFPRELKGLVQPLDFKYFMYKFNHQILVFKGNFIRHVMTNLITVIISIVMLVLTMKHIMTSWTNLIITGALGSLGVFGSIFAVISENKRIMAHIEETTLELSDRYSDAGLSFNSIQKPQSEPTTFSKMICTASNYNLEIHLRGSANHHHDQWS
;
A
#
# COMPACT_ATOMS: atom_id res chain seq x y z
N MET A 1 -21.01 -13.71 18.56
CA MET A 1 -20.98 -14.15 17.14
C MET A 1 -22.40 -14.02 16.62
N SER A 2 -22.68 -13.04 15.76
CA SER A 2 -24.01 -12.85 15.15
C SER A 2 -23.84 -12.37 13.72
N ILE A 3 -24.21 -13.25 12.77
CA ILE A 3 -24.32 -12.93 11.36
C ILE A 3 -25.73 -12.38 11.16
N ILE A 4 -25.85 -11.11 10.79
CA ILE A 4 -27.14 -10.54 10.35
C ILE A 4 -27.22 -10.78 8.84
N THR A 5 -27.92 -11.84 8.44
CA THR A 5 -28.35 -12.05 7.05
C THR A 5 -29.71 -11.40 6.85
N ASN A 6 -29.74 -10.21 6.24
CA ASN A 6 -30.96 -9.64 5.71
C ASN A 6 -31.22 -10.26 4.32
N LYS A 7 -32.18 -11.18 4.24
CA LYS A 7 -32.64 -11.77 2.98
C LYS A 7 -33.76 -10.88 2.43
N ASN A 8 -33.47 -10.10 1.40
CA ASN A 8 -34.48 -9.44 0.59
C ASN A 8 -34.42 -10.04 -0.84
N PRO A 9 -35.49 -10.69 -1.36
CA PRO A 9 -35.43 -11.55 -2.55
C PRO A 9 -35.74 -10.85 -3.89
N LEU A 10 -35.41 -9.56 -4.05
CA LEU A 10 -35.50 -8.86 -5.35
C LEU A 10 -34.26 -8.00 -5.60
N SER A 11 -33.20 -8.62 -6.12
CA SER A 11 -32.03 -7.98 -6.73
C SER A 11 -31.12 -9.06 -7.34
N SER A 12 -31.52 -9.67 -8.44
CA SER A 12 -30.75 -10.72 -9.12
C SER A 12 -29.70 -10.13 -10.08
N SER A 13 -28.82 -9.29 -9.56
CA SER A 13 -27.48 -9.03 -10.10
C SER A 13 -26.56 -8.58 -8.97
N ILE A 14 -26.37 -9.46 -7.99
CA ILE A 14 -25.37 -9.25 -6.95
C ILE A 14 -24.01 -9.36 -7.65
N ASN A 15 -23.38 -8.23 -7.95
CA ASN A 15 -21.94 -8.17 -8.18
C ASN A 15 -21.28 -8.71 -6.91
N GLU A 16 -20.87 -9.97 -6.93
CA GLU A 16 -20.09 -10.53 -5.84
C GLU A 16 -18.76 -9.78 -5.79
N LYS A 17 -18.43 -9.28 -4.62
CA LYS A 17 -17.25 -8.47 -4.37
C LYS A 17 -16.41 -9.15 -3.29
N ILE A 18 -15.17 -9.45 -3.64
CA ILE A 18 -14.16 -9.99 -2.71
C ILE A 18 -13.22 -8.85 -2.33
N VAL A 19 -12.98 -8.66 -1.03
CA VAL A 19 -12.09 -7.59 -0.54
C VAL A 19 -10.88 -8.22 0.14
N LEU A 20 -9.71 -8.03 -0.46
CA LEU A 20 -8.42 -8.33 0.15
C LEU A 20 -7.98 -7.12 0.97
N LYS A 21 -8.02 -7.29 2.30
CA LYS A 21 -7.68 -6.22 3.23
C LYS A 21 -6.16 -6.04 3.28
N GLY A 22 -5.73 -4.79 3.14
CA GLY A 22 -4.36 -4.41 3.48
C GLY A 22 -4.20 -4.29 5.00
N ASP A 23 -3.07 -4.69 5.57
CA ASP A 23 -2.72 -4.54 6.97
C ASP A 23 -1.47 -3.65 7.15
N GLY A 24 -1.63 -2.38 6.79
CA GLY A 24 -0.56 -1.40 6.99
C GLY A 24 0.74 -1.77 6.26
N LEU A 25 1.85 -1.78 7.02
CA LEU A 25 3.16 -2.19 6.54
C LEU A 25 3.38 -3.71 6.51
N ALA A 26 2.42 -4.52 6.99
CA ALA A 26 2.46 -5.97 6.86
C ALA A 26 2.04 -6.45 5.47
N GLY A 27 1.39 -5.58 4.69
CA GLY A 27 0.94 -5.88 3.33
C GLY A 27 -0.49 -6.40 3.27
N PHE A 28 -0.87 -6.98 2.13
CA PHE A 28 -2.16 -7.60 1.87
C PHE A 28 -2.14 -9.06 2.30
N ASP A 29 -3.31 -9.56 2.74
CA ASP A 29 -3.50 -10.99 2.96
C ASP A 29 -3.21 -11.76 1.65
N SER A 30 -2.35 -12.77 1.77
CA SER A 30 -1.88 -13.60 0.65
C SER A 30 -2.56 -14.97 0.61
N ASN A 31 -3.50 -15.23 1.52
CA ASN A 31 -4.32 -16.43 1.49
C ASN A 31 -5.23 -16.41 0.25
N PHE A 32 -5.21 -17.51 -0.51
CA PHE A 32 -6.05 -17.65 -1.70
C PHE A 32 -7.53 -17.77 -1.28
N PRO A 33 -8.40 -16.82 -1.66
CA PRO A 33 -9.83 -16.86 -1.34
C PRO A 33 -10.48 -18.08 -1.99
N ARG A 34 -11.40 -18.73 -1.27
CA ARG A 34 -12.09 -19.93 -1.81
C ARG A 34 -13.00 -19.57 -2.98
N GLU A 35 -13.50 -18.34 -2.97
CA GLU A 35 -14.38 -17.74 -3.96
C GLU A 35 -13.67 -17.53 -5.32
N LEU A 36 -12.33 -17.46 -5.34
CA LEU A 36 -11.55 -17.36 -6.58
C LEU A 36 -11.19 -18.72 -7.19
N LYS A 37 -11.54 -19.83 -6.52
CA LYS A 37 -11.16 -21.16 -6.97
C LYS A 37 -11.85 -21.49 -8.30
N GLY A 38 -11.03 -21.76 -9.32
CA GLY A 38 -11.50 -22.05 -10.68
C GLY A 38 -11.72 -20.81 -11.55
N LEU A 39 -11.65 -19.60 -10.98
CA LEU A 39 -11.75 -18.33 -11.70
C LEU A 39 -10.37 -17.69 -11.89
N VAL A 40 -9.50 -17.80 -10.89
CA VAL A 40 -8.12 -17.29 -10.92
C VAL A 40 -7.16 -18.45 -10.69
N GLN A 41 -6.06 -18.49 -11.43
CA GLN A 41 -5.01 -19.48 -11.18
C GLN A 41 -4.34 -19.19 -9.83
N PRO A 42 -4.20 -20.16 -8.92
CA PRO A 42 -3.58 -19.92 -7.60
C PRO A 42 -2.15 -19.39 -7.67
N LEU A 43 -1.38 -19.82 -8.68
CA LEU A 43 0.00 -19.37 -8.88
C LEU A 43 0.04 -17.89 -9.27
N ASP A 44 -0.84 -17.47 -10.18
CA ASP A 44 -0.99 -16.08 -10.59
C ASP A 44 -1.35 -15.21 -9.38
N PHE A 45 -2.39 -15.59 -8.62
CA PHE A 45 -2.79 -14.87 -7.42
C PHE A 45 -1.61 -14.68 -6.45
N LYS A 46 -0.86 -15.76 -6.19
CA LYS A 46 0.32 -15.71 -5.31
C LYS A 46 1.39 -14.77 -5.86
N TYR A 47 1.61 -14.77 -7.17
CA TYR A 47 2.57 -13.88 -7.82
C TYR A 47 2.15 -12.40 -7.71
N PHE A 48 0.88 -12.09 -7.93
CA PHE A 48 0.38 -10.72 -7.79
C PHE A 48 0.42 -10.24 -6.33
N MET A 49 -0.01 -11.07 -5.38
CA MET A 49 0.11 -10.73 -3.95
C MET A 49 1.57 -10.55 -3.53
N TYR A 50 2.49 -11.35 -4.09
CA TYR A 50 3.91 -11.14 -3.90
C TYR A 50 4.38 -9.78 -4.45
N LYS A 51 4.00 -9.40 -5.68
CA LYS A 51 4.33 -8.08 -6.26
C LYS A 51 3.85 -6.94 -5.35
N PHE A 52 2.59 -6.98 -4.90
CA PHE A 52 2.03 -5.95 -4.02
C PHE A 52 2.78 -5.86 -2.68
N ASN A 53 2.99 -7.01 -2.01
CA ASN A 53 3.64 -7.05 -0.71
C ASN A 53 5.13 -6.70 -0.80
N HIS A 54 5.79 -7.02 -1.90
CA HIS A 54 7.18 -6.66 -2.14
C HIS A 54 7.38 -5.14 -2.19
N GLN A 55 6.47 -4.38 -2.81
CA GLN A 55 6.55 -2.91 -2.84
C GLN A 55 6.45 -2.30 -1.44
N ILE A 56 5.55 -2.83 -0.61
CA ILE A 56 5.40 -2.40 0.79
C ILE A 56 6.64 -2.74 1.61
N LEU A 57 7.25 -3.91 1.35
CA LEU A 57 8.49 -4.32 2.00
C LEU A 57 9.66 -3.41 1.62
N VAL A 58 9.82 -3.08 0.32
CA VAL A 58 10.85 -2.15 -0.16
C VAL A 58 10.67 -0.77 0.46
N PHE A 59 9.45 -0.26 0.50
CA PHE A 59 9.12 1.00 1.19
C PHE A 59 9.53 0.96 2.66
N LYS A 60 9.18 -0.12 3.37
CA LYS A 60 9.55 -0.28 4.78
C LYS A 60 11.08 -0.22 4.96
N GLY A 61 11.84 -0.90 4.10
CA GLY A 61 13.30 -0.87 4.13
C GLY A 61 13.87 0.54 3.92
N ASN A 62 13.37 1.26 2.92
CA ASN A 62 13.82 2.61 2.62
C ASN A 62 13.39 3.62 3.70
N PHE A 63 12.17 3.49 4.23
CA PHE A 63 11.70 4.29 5.36
C PHE A 63 12.62 4.14 6.58
N ILE A 64 12.98 2.91 6.96
CA ILE A 64 13.92 2.65 8.06
C ILE A 64 15.27 3.32 7.77
N ARG A 65 15.77 3.21 6.53
CA ARG A 65 17.02 3.85 6.11
C ARG A 65 16.95 5.38 6.25
N HIS A 66 15.85 6.01 5.86
CA HIS A 66 15.65 7.46 6.02
C HIS A 66 15.60 7.87 7.49
N VAL A 67 14.87 7.12 8.33
CA VAL A 67 14.82 7.37 9.78
C VAL A 67 16.22 7.26 10.41
N MET A 68 16.98 6.22 10.08
CA MET A 68 18.34 6.04 10.61
C MET A 68 19.30 7.13 10.12
N THR A 69 19.17 7.56 8.86
CA THR A 69 19.98 8.65 8.31
C THR A 69 19.69 9.96 9.04
N ASN A 70 18.42 10.29 9.28
CA ASN A 70 18.04 11.47 10.05
C ASN A 70 18.53 11.40 11.50
N LEU A 71 18.45 10.24 12.15
CA LEU A 71 18.96 10.05 13.50
C LEU A 71 20.47 10.36 13.57
N ILE A 72 21.26 9.81 12.63
CA ILE A 72 22.71 10.07 12.55
C ILE A 72 22.98 11.56 12.32
N THR A 73 22.26 12.19 11.39
CA THR A 73 22.40 13.63 11.12
C THR A 73 22.08 14.47 12.35
N VAL A 74 21.04 14.12 13.12
CA VAL A 74 20.71 14.81 14.38
C VAL A 74 21.83 14.68 15.41
N ILE A 75 22.41 13.48 15.56
CA ILE A 75 23.54 13.26 16.49
C ILE A 75 24.74 14.14 16.08
N ILE A 76 25.09 14.15 14.79
CA ILE A 76 26.19 14.99 14.27
C ILE A 76 25.89 16.48 14.53
N SER A 77 24.66 16.92 14.28
CA SER A 77 24.24 18.30 14.55
C SER A 77 24.34 18.68 16.02
N ILE A 78 23.97 17.79 16.94
CA ILE A 78 24.12 18.01 18.39
C ILE A 78 25.60 18.14 18.77
N VAL A 79 26.46 17.26 18.24
CA VAL A 79 27.91 17.33 18.49
C VAL A 79 28.49 18.65 18.00
N MET A 80 28.15 19.06 16.78
CA MET A 80 28.58 20.35 16.20
C MET A 80 28.10 21.54 17.04
N LEU A 81 26.86 21.49 17.54
CA LEU A 81 26.30 22.53 18.40
C LEU A 81 27.05 22.62 19.74
N VAL A 82 27.38 21.48 20.37
CA VAL A 82 28.17 21.44 21.61
C VAL A 82 29.58 22.01 21.39
N LEU A 83 30.26 21.63 20.31
CA LEU A 83 31.59 22.15 19.96
C LEU A 83 31.58 23.66 19.73
N THR A 84 30.51 24.15 19.10
CA THR A 84 30.27 25.58 18.87
C THR A 84 30.04 26.34 20.18
N MET A 85 29.20 25.81 21.07
CA MET A 85 28.93 26.39 22.39
C MET A 85 30.18 26.43 23.30
N LYS A 86 31.10 25.49 23.12
CA LYS A 86 32.38 25.46 23.84
C LYS A 86 33.46 26.38 23.25
N HIS A 87 33.11 27.21 22.25
CA HIS A 87 34.04 28.10 21.53
C HIS A 87 35.25 27.37 20.91
N ILE A 88 35.14 26.07 20.65
CA ILE A 88 36.24 25.27 20.07
C ILE A 88 36.36 25.55 18.56
N MET A 89 35.27 26.00 17.91
CA MET A 89 35.21 26.31 16.48
C MET A 89 34.48 27.63 16.22
N THR A 90 34.68 28.20 15.02
CA THR A 90 34.07 29.46 14.56
C THR A 90 32.55 29.37 14.60
N SER A 91 31.94 30.11 15.53
CA SER A 91 30.57 29.88 15.97
C SER A 91 29.50 30.06 14.88
N TRP A 92 29.69 31.02 13.98
CA TRP A 92 28.67 31.36 12.97
C TRP A 92 28.61 30.36 11.80
N THR A 93 29.76 29.99 11.23
CA THR A 93 29.81 29.07 10.07
C THR A 93 29.32 27.66 10.43
N ASN A 94 29.67 27.16 11.62
CA ASN A 94 29.20 25.86 12.09
C ASN A 94 27.69 25.81 12.31
N LEU A 95 27.10 26.91 12.79
CA LEU A 95 25.67 27.01 13.02
C LEU A 95 24.90 27.02 11.69
N ILE A 96 25.41 27.72 10.67
CA ILE A 96 24.87 27.65 9.30
C ILE A 96 24.95 26.22 8.75
N ILE A 97 26.12 25.58 8.83
CA ILE A 97 26.31 24.21 8.30
C ILE A 97 25.36 23.22 8.98
N THR A 98 25.24 23.33 10.31
CA THR A 98 24.34 22.48 11.12
C THR A 98 22.88 22.68 10.73
N GLY A 99 22.44 23.94 10.58
CA GLY A 99 21.10 24.27 10.12
C GLY A 99 20.81 23.77 8.70
N ALA A 100 21.78 23.91 7.78
CA ALA A 100 21.66 23.43 6.41
C ALA A 100 21.57 21.90 6.33
N LEU A 101 22.42 21.18 7.07
CA LEU A 101 22.39 19.71 7.12
C LEU A 101 21.07 19.21 7.74
N GLY A 102 20.62 19.82 8.85
CA GLY A 102 19.38 19.46 9.50
C GLY A 102 18.15 19.65 8.61
N SER A 103 18.05 20.82 7.97
CA SER A 103 16.93 21.14 7.06
C SER A 103 16.93 20.23 5.83
N LEU A 104 18.09 20.06 5.17
CA LEU A 104 18.20 19.20 3.98
C LEU A 104 17.86 17.73 4.29
N GLY A 105 18.27 17.23 5.46
CA GLY A 105 17.90 15.89 5.91
C GLY A 105 16.40 15.71 6.09
N VAL A 106 15.74 16.65 6.78
CA VAL A 106 14.29 16.58 7.04
C VAL A 106 13.49 16.73 5.74
N PHE A 107 13.74 17.79 4.96
CA PHE A 107 13.01 18.02 3.70
C PHE A 107 13.28 16.93 2.66
N GLY A 108 14.54 16.47 2.55
CA GLY A 108 14.89 15.37 1.66
C GLY A 108 14.17 14.08 2.02
N SER A 109 14.03 13.78 3.31
CA SER A 109 13.32 12.59 3.78
C SER A 109 11.82 12.67 3.55
N ILE A 110 11.20 13.83 3.77
CA ILE A 110 9.78 14.05 3.46
C ILE A 110 9.53 13.84 1.96
N PHE A 111 10.37 14.47 1.12
CA PHE A 111 10.25 14.33 -0.33
C PHE A 111 10.45 12.89 -0.80
N ALA A 112 11.41 12.18 -0.22
CA ALA A 112 11.66 10.77 -0.52
C ALA A 112 10.43 9.91 -0.16
N VAL A 113 9.86 10.07 1.04
CA VAL A 113 8.64 9.34 1.45
C VAL A 113 7.46 9.62 0.50
N ILE A 114 7.26 10.88 0.09
CA ILE A 114 6.21 11.24 -0.86
C ILE A 114 6.45 10.59 -2.23
N SER A 115 7.70 10.63 -2.72
CA SER A 115 8.07 10.04 -4.00
C SER A 115 7.87 8.52 -4.01
N GLU A 116 8.27 7.83 -2.94
CA GLU A 116 8.07 6.39 -2.82
C GLU A 116 6.59 6.00 -2.77
N ASN A 117 5.79 6.76 -2.03
CA ASN A 117 4.34 6.55 -2.00
C ASN A 117 3.69 6.67 -3.37
N LYS A 118 4.10 7.67 -4.17
CA LYS A 118 3.65 7.80 -5.56
C LYS A 118 4.05 6.59 -6.40
N ARG A 119 5.31 6.13 -6.27
CA ARG A 119 5.81 4.95 -6.99
C ARG A 119 5.03 3.69 -6.63
N ILE A 120 4.77 3.46 -5.35
CA ILE A 120 4.00 2.29 -4.89
C ILE A 120 2.59 2.31 -5.45
N MET A 121 1.90 3.46 -5.39
CA MET A 121 0.54 3.56 -5.92
C MET A 121 0.50 3.32 -7.43
N ALA A 122 1.43 3.91 -8.19
CA ALA A 122 1.53 3.65 -9.63
C ALA A 122 1.72 2.16 -9.94
N HIS A 123 2.59 1.46 -9.20
CA HIS A 123 2.76 0.01 -9.34
C HIS A 123 1.53 -0.80 -8.92
N ILE A 124 0.82 -0.36 -7.87
CA ILE A 124 -0.42 -1.01 -7.44
C ILE A 124 -1.47 -0.89 -8.56
N GLU A 125 -1.66 0.31 -9.10
CA GLU A 125 -2.61 0.59 -10.19
C GLU A 125 -2.25 -0.19 -11.44
N GLU A 126 -0.98 -0.17 -11.87
CA GLU A 126 -0.48 -0.93 -13.03
C GLU A 126 -0.72 -2.44 -12.87
N THR A 127 -0.37 -3.01 -11.71
CA THR A 127 -0.56 -4.45 -11.44
C THR A 127 -2.05 -4.81 -11.40
N THR A 128 -2.90 -3.91 -10.91
CA THR A 128 -4.35 -4.09 -10.83
C THR A 128 -5.00 -4.05 -12.22
N LEU A 129 -4.51 -3.18 -13.10
CA LEU A 129 -4.91 -3.13 -14.51
C LEU A 129 -4.45 -4.40 -15.26
N GLU A 130 -3.18 -4.82 -15.10
CA GLU A 130 -2.65 -6.05 -15.71
C GLU A 130 -3.50 -7.28 -15.32
N LEU A 131 -3.88 -7.36 -14.06
CA LEU A 131 -4.77 -8.38 -13.51
C LEU A 131 -6.17 -8.36 -14.14
N SER A 132 -6.74 -7.16 -14.25
CA SER A 132 -8.07 -6.95 -14.83
C SER A 132 -8.10 -7.32 -16.31
N ASP A 133 -7.08 -6.95 -17.06
CA ASP A 133 -6.97 -7.29 -18.48
C ASP A 133 -6.83 -8.80 -18.67
N ARG A 134 -5.97 -9.46 -17.87
CA ARG A 134 -5.73 -10.91 -17.95
C ARG A 134 -6.98 -11.74 -17.66
N TYR A 135 -7.81 -11.31 -16.71
CA TYR A 135 -9.01 -12.04 -16.29
C TYR A 135 -10.31 -11.39 -16.76
N SER A 136 -10.23 -10.48 -17.73
CA SER A 136 -11.37 -9.79 -18.33
C SER A 136 -12.35 -10.78 -18.98
N ASP A 137 -11.82 -11.79 -19.69
CA ASP A 137 -12.59 -12.87 -20.31
C ASP A 137 -13.32 -13.75 -19.27
N ALA A 138 -12.77 -13.84 -18.05
CA ALA A 138 -13.40 -14.54 -16.92
C ALA A 138 -14.44 -13.67 -16.19
N GLY A 139 -14.68 -12.43 -16.67
CA GLY A 139 -15.60 -11.48 -16.05
C GLY A 139 -15.09 -10.89 -14.75
N LEU A 140 -13.78 -10.94 -14.48
CA LEU A 140 -13.20 -10.37 -13.27
C LEU A 140 -12.65 -8.97 -13.54
N SER A 141 -12.85 -8.06 -12.59
CA SER A 141 -12.10 -6.80 -12.53
C SER A 141 -11.50 -6.59 -11.15
N PHE A 142 -10.27 -6.10 -11.13
CA PHE A 142 -9.53 -5.80 -9.92
C PHE A 142 -9.48 -4.29 -9.75
N ASN A 143 -9.66 -3.80 -8.54
CA ASN A 143 -9.66 -2.37 -8.23
C ASN A 143 -8.98 -2.10 -6.89
N SER A 144 -8.14 -1.07 -6.81
CA SER A 144 -7.61 -0.57 -5.54
C SER A 144 -8.53 0.50 -4.97
N ILE A 145 -9.09 0.28 -3.77
CA ILE A 145 -10.15 1.12 -3.22
C ILE A 145 -9.76 1.61 -1.84
N GLN A 146 -10.01 2.90 -1.58
CA GLN A 146 -9.64 3.51 -0.32
C GLN A 146 -10.46 2.92 0.84
N LYS A 147 -9.78 2.65 1.95
CA LYS A 147 -10.39 2.14 3.17
C LYS A 147 -11.38 3.17 3.76
N PRO A 148 -12.43 2.72 4.47
CA PRO A 148 -13.37 3.62 5.13
C PRO A 148 -12.66 4.59 6.08
N GLN A 149 -13.09 5.86 6.08
CA GLN A 149 -12.57 6.90 6.97
C GLN A 149 -12.86 6.63 8.46
N SER A 150 -13.79 5.73 8.76
CA SER A 150 -14.12 5.31 10.13
C SER A 150 -13.05 4.43 10.78
N GLU A 151 -12.09 3.89 10.01
CA GLU A 151 -11.01 3.11 10.58
C GLU A 151 -9.97 4.02 11.29
N PRO A 152 -9.42 3.59 12.44
CA PRO A 152 -8.42 4.36 13.16
C PRO A 152 -7.21 4.68 12.27
N THR A 153 -6.72 5.92 12.40
CA THR A 153 -5.51 6.38 11.71
C THR A 153 -4.28 5.85 12.44
N THR A 154 -3.60 4.89 11.85
CA THR A 154 -2.35 4.35 12.38
C THR A 154 -1.15 5.08 11.78
N PHE A 155 0.02 4.98 12.43
CA PHE A 155 1.27 5.53 11.89
C PHE A 155 1.55 5.02 10.47
N SER A 156 1.31 3.74 10.20
CA SER A 156 1.45 3.15 8.86
C SER A 156 0.57 3.83 7.81
N LYS A 157 -0.67 4.22 8.16
CA LYS A 157 -1.57 4.97 7.26
C LYS A 157 -1.07 6.39 6.95
N MET A 158 -0.37 7.01 7.89
CA MET A 158 0.22 8.34 7.69
C MET A 158 1.44 8.29 6.76
N ILE A 159 2.28 7.27 6.89
CA ILE A 159 3.56 7.21 6.15
C ILE A 159 3.48 6.42 4.84
N CYS A 160 2.59 5.43 4.73
CA CYS A 160 2.49 4.53 3.58
C CYS A 160 1.10 4.64 2.95
N THR A 161 0.99 5.27 1.78
CA THR A 161 -0.27 5.48 1.08
C THR A 161 -0.98 4.17 0.76
N ALA A 162 -0.25 3.12 0.38
CA ALA A 162 -0.81 1.78 0.12
C ALA A 162 -1.56 1.20 1.33
N SER A 163 -1.19 1.57 2.56
CA SER A 163 -1.88 1.14 3.78
C SER A 163 -3.32 1.65 3.87
N ASN A 164 -3.67 2.68 3.08
CA ASN A 164 -5.00 3.27 3.00
C ASN A 164 -5.89 2.59 1.95
N TYR A 165 -5.42 1.57 1.24
CA TYR A 165 -6.18 0.90 0.19
C TYR A 165 -6.42 -0.57 0.54
N ASN A 166 -7.55 -1.09 0.06
CA ASN A 166 -7.86 -2.50 -0.08
C ASN A 166 -7.82 -2.86 -1.57
N LEU A 167 -7.56 -4.12 -1.88
CA LEU A 167 -7.76 -4.62 -3.23
C LEU A 167 -9.13 -5.29 -3.29
N GLU A 168 -9.93 -4.90 -4.27
CA GLU A 168 -11.26 -5.46 -4.48
C GLU A 168 -11.31 -6.19 -5.81
N ILE A 169 -11.96 -7.34 -5.80
CA ILE A 169 -12.20 -8.16 -6.98
C ILE A 169 -13.70 -8.17 -7.19
N HIS A 170 -14.14 -7.67 -8.35
CA HIS A 170 -15.53 -7.64 -8.75
C HIS A 170 -15.76 -8.79 -9.73
N LEU A 171 -16.74 -9.63 -9.41
CA LEU A 171 -17.22 -10.65 -10.31
C LEU A 171 -18.39 -10.06 -11.10
N ARG A 172 -18.23 -9.89 -12.42
CA ARG A 172 -19.41 -9.79 -13.28
C ARG A 172 -20.07 -11.16 -13.26
N GLY A 173 -21.23 -11.24 -12.61
CA GLY A 173 -22.05 -12.43 -12.70
C GLY A 173 -22.33 -12.73 -14.17
N SER A 174 -21.81 -13.84 -14.68
CA SER A 174 -22.27 -14.44 -15.92
C SER A 174 -23.71 -14.90 -15.73
N ALA A 175 -24.66 -14.00 -15.96
CA ALA A 175 -25.96 -14.41 -16.43
C ALA A 175 -25.79 -14.83 -17.90
N ASN A 176 -26.03 -16.11 -18.17
CA ASN A 176 -26.08 -16.79 -19.47
C ASN A 176 -24.75 -17.31 -20.06
N HIS A 177 -24.50 -18.60 -19.82
CA HIS A 177 -24.36 -19.57 -20.91
C HIS A 177 -24.53 -21.01 -20.40
N HIS A 178 -25.76 -21.53 -20.45
CA HIS A 178 -26.02 -22.90 -20.88
C HIS A 178 -27.41 -22.91 -21.52
N HIS A 179 -27.40 -22.75 -22.84
CA HIS A 179 -28.52 -23.07 -23.68
C HIS A 179 -28.12 -24.36 -24.40
N ASP A 180 -28.67 -25.49 -23.98
CA ASP A 180 -28.84 -26.70 -24.78
C ASP A 180 -30.23 -27.26 -24.40
N GLN A 181 -31.28 -26.66 -24.96
CA GLN A 181 -32.19 -27.37 -25.86
C GLN A 181 -31.49 -28.42 -26.76
N TRP A 182 -32.27 -29.44 -27.15
CA TRP A 182 -32.00 -30.57 -28.05
C TRP A 182 -31.63 -31.92 -27.39
N SER A 183 -32.60 -32.52 -26.68
CA SER A 183 -33.24 -33.80 -27.06
C SER A 183 -34.41 -34.12 -26.12
#